data_AF-A0A6F9A9S7-F1
#
_entry.id   AF-A0A6F9A9S7-F1
#
_cell.length_a   1.000
_cell.length_b   1.000
_cell.length_c   1.000
_cell.angle_alpha   90.00
_cell.angle_beta   90.00
_cell.angle_gamma   90.00
#
_symmetry.space_group_name_H-M   'P 1'
#
loop_
_entity.id
_entity.type
_entity.pdbx_description
1 polymer ?
#
loop_
_entity_poly.entity_id
_entity_poly.type
_entity_poly.pdbx_seq_one_letter_code
_entity_poly.pdbx_strand_id
1 'polypeptide(L)'
;MASTLLSPMVDYYNDEEELDSEDDDRSVRGRDSEEGTLQEYQKRMKKLDQQYKERLRNADLFLQLEKEQVERNHIKEKKAAVKEFDDKKVELKENLIAELEEKKKMIENEKLTMELTGDSMEVKPIMTRKLRRRPNDPVPIPDKRRKPAPDILYYFLLVYIRVDPSYALYHKSQAIYLESKENTKISCVISSVGTNEIWVRKTSDSTKMRIYLGQLQRGAFVIRRRSAA
;
A
#
# COMPACT_ATOMS: atom_id res chain seq x y z
N MET A 1 0.70 20.45 -2.84
CA MET A 1 0.78 21.89 -2.52
C MET A 1 0.84 22.66 -3.84
N ALA A 2 -0.29 22.80 -4.53
CA ALA A 2 -0.41 23.70 -5.66
C ALA A 2 -1.56 24.64 -5.32
N SER A 3 -1.20 25.85 -4.93
CA SER A 3 -2.11 26.88 -4.44
C SER A 3 -2.92 27.41 -5.62
N THR A 4 -4.18 27.00 -5.74
CA THR A 4 -5.17 27.63 -6.60
C THR A 4 -5.53 28.99 -6.00
N LEU A 5 -4.97 30.06 -6.57
CA LEU A 5 -5.42 31.43 -6.31
C LEU A 5 -6.78 31.61 -7.00
N LEU A 6 -7.84 31.27 -6.26
CA LEU A 6 -9.19 31.70 -6.55
C LEU A 6 -9.28 33.18 -6.18
N SER A 7 -9.15 34.07 -7.16
CA SER A 7 -9.43 35.50 -6.92
C SER A 7 -10.91 35.67 -6.58
N PRO A 8 -11.26 36.47 -5.55
CA PRO A 8 -12.64 36.70 -5.19
C PRO A 8 -13.31 37.57 -6.26
N MET A 9 -14.46 37.10 -6.75
CA MET A 9 -15.38 37.85 -7.57
C MET A 9 -15.86 39.06 -6.75
N VAL A 10 -15.47 40.26 -7.16
CA VAL A 10 -15.95 41.50 -6.55
C VAL A 10 -17.24 41.89 -7.28
N ASP A 11 -18.36 41.64 -6.63
CA ASP A 11 -19.67 42.16 -7.05
C ASP A 11 -19.64 43.69 -6.89
N TYR A 12 -19.45 44.39 -8.00
CA TYR A 12 -19.70 45.83 -8.03
C TYR A 12 -21.20 46.08 -8.18
N TYR A 13 -21.78 46.60 -7.11
CA TYR A 13 -23.11 47.20 -7.06
C TYR A 13 -23.27 48.20 -8.20
N ASN A 14 -24.36 48.05 -8.94
CA ASN A 14 -24.80 48.93 -10.01
C ASN A 14 -25.80 49.92 -9.40
N ASP A 15 -25.29 50.97 -8.75
CA ASP A 15 -26.12 52.08 -8.27
C ASP A 15 -26.39 53.02 -9.44
N GLU A 16 -27.62 52.96 -9.97
CA GLU A 16 -28.12 53.94 -10.93
C GLU A 16 -28.37 55.27 -10.21
N GLU A 17 -27.44 56.22 -10.34
CA GLU A 17 -27.73 57.64 -10.09
C GLU A 17 -28.13 58.31 -11.42
N GLU A 18 -29.43 58.59 -11.55
CA GLU A 18 -30.00 59.56 -12.49
C GLU A 18 -29.45 60.95 -12.17
N LEU A 19 -28.70 61.54 -13.11
CA LEU A 19 -28.27 62.94 -13.05
C LEU A 19 -28.83 63.66 -14.28
N ASP A 20 -29.95 64.34 -14.06
CA ASP A 20 -30.52 65.32 -15.00
C ASP A 20 -29.58 66.53 -15.12
N SER A 21 -29.18 66.84 -16.35
CA SER A 21 -28.64 68.16 -16.69
C SER A 21 -29.10 68.57 -18.08
N GLU A 22 -30.13 69.42 -18.12
CA GLU A 22 -30.43 70.32 -19.22
C GLU A 22 -29.24 71.30 -19.39
N ASP A 23 -28.68 71.40 -20.60
CA ASP A 23 -28.40 72.67 -21.29
C ASP A 23 -27.41 72.54 -22.49
N ASP A 24 -27.80 73.21 -23.57
CA ASP A 24 -27.00 73.95 -24.55
C ASP A 24 -26.14 73.22 -25.62
N ASP A 25 -26.78 72.94 -26.76
CA ASP A 25 -26.53 73.45 -28.12
C ASP A 25 -25.09 73.88 -28.56
N ARG A 26 -24.04 73.19 -28.11
CA ARG A 26 -22.67 73.36 -28.64
C ARG A 26 -22.06 72.04 -29.12
N SER A 27 -21.64 72.04 -30.38
CA SER A 27 -20.83 71.00 -31.05
C SER A 27 -21.60 69.80 -31.62
N VAL A 28 -22.17 69.99 -32.81
CA VAL A 28 -22.62 68.92 -33.73
C VAL A 28 -21.51 68.51 -34.72
N ARG A 29 -20.31 69.12 -34.67
CA ARG A 29 -19.20 68.78 -35.59
C ARG A 29 -18.02 68.03 -34.95
N GLY A 30 -17.99 67.89 -33.63
CA GLY A 30 -16.94 67.15 -32.90
C GLY A 30 -17.35 65.77 -32.38
N ARG A 31 -18.66 65.47 -32.29
CA ARG A 31 -19.17 64.22 -31.71
C ARG A 31 -18.91 62.99 -32.57
N ASP A 32 -19.03 63.12 -33.89
CA ASP A 32 -18.91 61.99 -34.82
C ASP A 32 -17.52 61.33 -34.82
N SER A 33 -16.46 62.08 -34.48
CA SER A 33 -15.08 61.57 -34.44
C SER A 33 -14.78 60.79 -33.16
N GLU A 34 -15.33 61.22 -32.02
CA GLU A 34 -15.20 60.52 -30.74
C GLU A 34 -16.14 59.30 -30.68
N GLU A 35 -17.33 59.39 -31.26
CA GLU A 35 -18.27 58.27 -31.40
C GLU A 35 -17.69 57.11 -32.23
N GLY A 36 -16.94 57.41 -33.31
CA GLY A 36 -16.24 56.36 -34.08
C GLY A 36 -15.21 55.60 -33.24
N THR A 37 -14.53 56.30 -32.33
CA THR A 37 -13.50 55.73 -31.45
C THR A 37 -14.13 54.90 -30.31
N LEU A 38 -15.25 55.36 -29.75
CA LEU A 38 -16.05 54.64 -28.76
C LEU A 38 -16.69 53.37 -29.34
N GLN A 39 -17.23 53.44 -30.56
CA GLN A 39 -17.79 52.28 -31.24
C GLN A 39 -16.74 51.21 -31.55
N GLU A 40 -15.52 51.59 -31.92
CA GLU A 40 -14.41 50.64 -32.08
C GLU A 40 -14.01 49.98 -30.75
N TYR A 41 -13.94 50.77 -29.67
CA TYR A 41 -13.67 50.25 -28.34
C TYR A 41 -14.76 49.25 -27.89
N GLN A 42 -16.03 49.60 -28.04
CA GLN A 42 -17.16 48.71 -27.73
C GLN A 42 -17.13 47.41 -28.56
N LYS A 43 -16.77 47.47 -29.85
CA LYS A 43 -16.58 46.28 -30.70
C LYS A 43 -15.41 45.42 -30.20
N ARG A 44 -14.28 46.02 -29.81
CA ARG A 44 -13.15 45.30 -29.21
C ARG A 44 -13.53 44.63 -27.89
N MET A 45 -14.27 45.33 -27.03
CA MET A 45 -14.75 44.78 -25.76
C MET A 45 -15.66 43.57 -25.98
N LYS A 46 -16.64 43.65 -26.90
CA LYS A 46 -17.50 42.50 -27.25
C LYS A 46 -16.69 41.31 -27.79
N LYS A 47 -15.65 41.57 -28.59
CA LYS A 47 -14.78 40.52 -29.13
C LYS A 47 -13.95 39.84 -28.04
N LEU A 48 -13.42 40.61 -27.09
CA LEU A 48 -12.70 40.07 -25.93
C LEU A 48 -13.63 39.24 -25.03
N ASP A 49 -14.85 39.71 -24.79
CA ASP A 49 -15.87 38.99 -24.03
C ASP A 49 -16.25 37.65 -24.69
N GLN A 50 -16.39 37.66 -26.02
CA GLN A 50 -16.66 36.45 -26.77
C GLN A 50 -15.49 35.46 -26.70
N GLN A 51 -14.25 35.93 -26.83
CA GLN A 51 -13.06 35.10 -26.68
C GLN A 51 -12.94 34.52 -25.27
N TYR A 52 -13.29 35.29 -24.24
CA TYR A 52 -13.30 34.80 -22.86
C TYR A 52 -14.35 33.70 -22.65
N LYS A 53 -15.57 33.90 -23.15
CA LYS A 53 -16.63 32.87 -23.11
C LYS A 53 -16.25 31.61 -23.89
N GLU A 54 -15.59 31.76 -25.04
CA GLU A 54 -15.05 30.63 -25.80
C GLU A 54 -13.96 29.89 -25.05
N ARG A 55 -13.05 30.61 -24.36
CA ARG A 55 -12.03 29.98 -23.51
C ARG A 55 -12.65 29.19 -22.36
N LEU A 56 -13.67 29.71 -21.69
CA LEU A 56 -14.37 28.99 -20.64
C LEU A 56 -15.02 27.70 -21.17
N ARG A 57 -15.76 27.79 -22.28
CA ARG A 57 -16.36 26.60 -22.92
C ARG A 57 -15.32 25.57 -23.34
N ASN A 58 -14.20 26.02 -23.90
CA ASN A 58 -13.11 25.12 -24.28
C ASN A 58 -12.51 24.46 -23.03
N ALA A 59 -12.27 25.21 -21.95
CA ALA A 59 -11.75 24.67 -20.70
C ALA A 59 -12.70 23.59 -20.11
N ASP A 60 -14.01 23.84 -20.13
CA ASP A 60 -15.00 22.86 -19.69
C ASP A 60 -14.98 21.58 -20.54
N LEU A 61 -14.88 21.72 -21.86
CA LEU A 61 -14.77 20.59 -22.78
C LEU A 61 -13.49 19.79 -22.54
N PHE A 62 -12.35 20.46 -22.36
CA PHE A 62 -11.07 19.83 -22.03
C PHE A 62 -11.16 19.04 -20.73
N LEU A 63 -11.78 19.61 -19.70
CA LEU A 63 -11.96 18.94 -18.41
C LEU A 63 -12.83 17.68 -18.55
N GLN A 64 -13.88 17.71 -19.37
CA GLN A 64 -14.72 16.53 -19.63
C GLN A 64 -13.94 15.43 -20.34
N LEU A 65 -13.20 15.77 -21.39
CA LEU A 65 -12.38 14.82 -22.14
C LEU A 65 -11.27 14.20 -21.28
N GLU A 66 -10.64 15.00 -20.43
CA GLU A 66 -9.61 14.53 -19.51
C GLU A 66 -10.19 13.57 -18.46
N LYS A 67 -11.36 13.89 -17.88
CA LYS A 67 -12.09 12.99 -16.98
C LYS A 67 -12.42 11.66 -17.65
N GLU A 68 -13.00 11.71 -18.85
CA GLU A 68 -13.34 10.50 -19.61
C GLU A 68 -12.10 9.66 -19.92
N GLN A 69 -10.97 10.30 -20.25
CA GLN A 69 -9.71 9.61 -20.49
C GLN A 69 -9.19 8.91 -19.23
N VAL A 70 -9.26 9.56 -18.08
CA VAL A 70 -8.89 8.97 -16.79
C VAL A 70 -9.77 7.77 -16.46
N GLU A 71 -11.09 7.87 -16.69
CA GLU A 71 -12.02 6.75 -16.48
C GLU A 71 -11.71 5.57 -17.41
N ARG A 72 -11.45 5.84 -18.70
CA ARG A 72 -11.04 4.79 -19.65
C ARG A 72 -9.74 4.11 -19.21
N ASN A 73 -8.76 4.88 -18.76
CA ASN A 73 -7.49 4.34 -18.27
C ASN A 73 -7.70 3.49 -17.02
N HIS A 74 -8.54 3.95 -16.07
CA HIS A 74 -8.87 3.18 -14.87
C HIS A 74 -9.52 1.84 -15.19
N ILE A 75 -10.45 1.81 -16.17
CA ILE A 75 -11.09 0.57 -16.61
C ILE A 75 -10.07 -0.37 -17.26
N LYS A 76 -9.18 0.15 -18.10
CA LYS A 76 -8.11 -0.63 -18.72
C LYS A 76 -7.18 -1.23 -17.67
N GLU A 77 -6.77 -0.42 -16.69
CA GLU A 77 -5.88 -0.86 -15.61
C GLU A 77 -6.53 -1.94 -14.76
N LYS A 78 -7.80 -1.78 -14.38
CA LYS A 78 -8.55 -2.82 -13.65
C LYS A 78 -8.61 -4.13 -14.44
N LYS A 79 -8.87 -4.07 -15.74
CA LYS A 79 -8.90 -5.26 -16.61
C LYS A 79 -7.52 -5.91 -16.72
N ALA A 80 -6.47 -5.10 -16.84
CA ALA A 80 -5.09 -5.59 -16.89
C ALA A 80 -4.69 -6.28 -15.58
N ALA A 81 -5.03 -5.71 -14.42
CA ALA A 81 -4.75 -6.28 -13.12
C ALA A 81 -5.44 -7.63 -12.90
N VAL A 82 -6.71 -7.75 -13.32
CA VAL A 82 -7.44 -9.05 -13.25
C VAL A 82 -6.79 -10.08 -14.16
N LYS A 83 -6.47 -9.70 -15.40
CA LYS A 83 -5.79 -10.58 -16.35
C LYS A 83 -4.44 -11.05 -15.82
N GLU A 84 -3.62 -10.14 -15.28
CA GLU A 84 -2.31 -10.48 -14.71
C GLU A 84 -2.43 -11.43 -13.51
N PHE A 85 -3.46 -11.26 -12.68
CA PHE A 85 -3.72 -12.17 -11.58
C PHE A 85 -4.06 -13.58 -12.07
N ASP A 86 -4.94 -13.70 -13.06
CA ASP A 86 -5.32 -14.98 -13.63
C ASP A 86 -4.15 -15.66 -14.35
N ASP A 87 -3.35 -14.90 -15.10
CA ASP A 87 -2.14 -15.40 -15.78
C ASP A 87 -1.13 -15.95 -14.75
N LYS A 88 -0.82 -15.21 -13.68
CA LYS A 88 0.08 -15.68 -12.60
C LYS A 88 -0.45 -16.91 -11.88
N LYS A 89 -1.77 -16.99 -11.71
CA LYS A 89 -2.42 -18.16 -11.09
C LYS A 89 -2.28 -19.41 -11.96
N VAL A 90 -2.36 -19.26 -13.28
CA VAL A 90 -2.12 -20.37 -14.23
C VAL A 90 -0.64 -20.74 -14.20
N GLU A 91 0.26 -19.77 -14.30
CA GLU A 91 1.71 -19.98 -14.26
C GLU A 91 2.15 -20.76 -13.02
N LEU A 92 1.67 -20.38 -11.83
CA LEU A 92 2.00 -21.10 -10.59
C LEU A 92 1.50 -22.55 -10.58
N LYS A 93 0.34 -22.82 -11.19
CA LYS A 93 -0.18 -24.18 -11.31
C LYS A 93 0.64 -25.00 -12.28
N GLU A 94 1.01 -24.45 -13.42
CA GLU A 94 1.84 -25.11 -14.42
C GLU A 94 3.23 -25.40 -13.87
N ASN A 95 3.84 -24.45 -13.15
CA ASN A 95 5.12 -24.65 -12.46
C ASN A 95 5.03 -25.79 -11.43
N LEU A 96 3.97 -25.83 -10.63
CA LEU A 96 3.78 -26.90 -9.65
C LEU A 96 3.62 -28.27 -10.33
N ILE A 97 2.89 -28.34 -11.45
CA ILE A 97 2.74 -29.58 -12.23
C ILE A 97 4.11 -30.02 -12.76
N ALA A 98 4.87 -29.12 -13.38
CA ALA A 98 6.20 -29.41 -13.89
C ALA A 98 7.17 -29.88 -12.80
N GLU A 99 7.16 -29.27 -11.62
CA GLU A 99 7.96 -29.72 -10.47
C GLU A 99 7.59 -31.13 -9.99
N LEU A 100 6.30 -31.47 -9.97
CA LEU A 100 5.84 -32.80 -9.58
C LEU A 100 6.19 -33.86 -10.62
N GLU A 101 6.10 -33.52 -11.92
CA GLU A 101 6.51 -34.39 -13.02
C GLU A 101 8.02 -34.65 -13.00
N GLU A 102 8.85 -33.62 -12.77
CA GLU A 102 10.31 -33.80 -12.66
C GLU A 102 10.67 -34.62 -11.41
N LYS A 103 9.99 -34.40 -10.26
CA LYS A 103 10.19 -35.25 -9.07
C LYS A 103 9.83 -36.71 -9.33
N LYS A 104 8.74 -36.97 -10.05
CA LYS A 104 8.35 -38.33 -10.44
C LYS A 104 9.46 -38.97 -11.29
N LYS A 105 9.97 -38.24 -12.28
CA LYS A 105 11.08 -38.69 -13.13
C LYS A 105 12.37 -38.93 -12.34
N MET A 106 12.70 -38.08 -11.37
CA MET A 106 13.85 -38.28 -10.48
C MET A 106 13.71 -39.58 -9.68
N ILE A 107 12.53 -39.84 -9.10
CA ILE A 107 12.27 -41.09 -8.36
C ILE A 107 12.36 -42.31 -9.28
N GLU A 108 11.83 -42.24 -10.51
CA GLU A 108 11.94 -43.33 -11.49
C GLU A 108 13.40 -43.58 -11.89
N ASN A 109 14.19 -42.53 -12.10
CA ASN A 109 15.63 -42.63 -12.37
C ASN A 109 16.42 -43.19 -11.17
N GLU A 110 16.13 -42.74 -9.95
CA GLU A 110 16.73 -43.27 -8.72
C GLU A 110 16.39 -44.75 -8.54
N LYS A 111 15.14 -45.14 -8.78
CA LYS A 111 14.69 -46.52 -8.73
C LYS A 111 15.42 -47.39 -9.77
N LEU A 112 15.50 -46.94 -11.02
CA LEU A 112 16.26 -47.62 -12.07
C LEU A 112 17.74 -47.77 -11.67
N THR A 113 18.32 -46.72 -11.12
CA THR A 113 19.72 -46.75 -10.63
C THR A 113 19.90 -47.78 -9.53
N MET A 114 18.96 -47.86 -8.57
CA MET A 114 18.96 -48.86 -7.50
C MET A 114 18.78 -50.29 -8.03
N GLU A 115 17.91 -50.51 -9.03
CA GLU A 115 17.72 -51.83 -9.65
C GLU A 115 18.99 -52.31 -10.36
N LEU A 116 19.70 -51.41 -11.05
CA LEU A 116 20.94 -51.73 -11.76
C LEU A 116 22.14 -51.94 -10.82
N THR A 117 22.15 -51.29 -9.64
CA THR A 117 23.27 -51.33 -8.69
C THR A 117 23.00 -52.26 -7.48
N GLY A 118 21.76 -52.75 -7.32
CA GLY A 118 21.26 -53.41 -6.11
C GLY A 118 21.62 -54.89 -5.96
N ASP A 119 22.22 -55.52 -6.96
CA ASP A 119 22.54 -56.96 -6.93
C ASP A 119 23.87 -57.30 -6.22
N SER A 120 24.43 -56.36 -5.44
CA SER A 120 25.69 -56.55 -4.70
C SER A 120 25.62 -56.09 -3.24
N MET A 121 24.46 -56.25 -2.60
CA MET A 121 24.31 -56.02 -1.16
C MET A 121 23.69 -57.23 -0.47
N GLU A 122 24.36 -58.39 -0.54
CA GLU A 122 24.24 -59.38 0.53
C GLU A 122 24.85 -58.77 1.81
N VAL A 123 24.06 -57.94 2.49
CA VAL A 123 24.42 -57.41 3.80
C VAL A 123 24.37 -58.57 4.77
N LYS A 124 25.52 -59.22 4.98
CA LYS A 124 25.72 -60.17 6.08
C LYS A 124 25.19 -59.49 7.35
N PRO A 125 24.29 -60.15 8.12
CA PRO A 125 23.72 -59.56 9.31
C PRO A 125 24.85 -59.05 10.22
N ILE A 126 24.81 -57.77 10.59
CA ILE A 126 25.78 -57.19 11.51
C ILE A 126 25.70 -57.98 12.82
N MET A 127 26.77 -58.69 13.15
CA MET A 127 26.86 -59.52 14.34
C MET A 127 26.83 -58.61 15.59
N THR A 128 25.65 -58.40 16.16
CA THR A 128 25.48 -57.54 17.34
C THR A 128 25.87 -58.31 18.60
N ARG A 129 27.08 -58.06 19.11
CA ARG A 129 27.42 -58.44 20.49
C ARG A 129 26.64 -57.53 21.44
N LYS A 130 25.74 -58.11 22.24
CA LYS A 130 24.94 -57.39 23.24
C LYS A 130 25.87 -56.77 24.29
N LEU A 131 25.98 -55.44 24.31
CA LEU A 131 26.58 -54.74 25.46
C LEU A 131 25.61 -54.83 26.65
N ARG A 132 26.10 -55.32 27.79
CA ARG A 132 25.34 -55.29 29.05
C ARG A 132 25.18 -53.84 29.49
N ARG A 133 23.93 -53.41 29.69
CA ARG A 133 23.60 -52.08 30.21
C ARG A 133 24.14 -51.92 31.64
N ARG A 134 24.63 -50.72 31.98
CA ARG A 134 24.95 -50.39 33.37
C ARG A 134 23.65 -50.20 34.15
N PRO A 135 23.53 -50.68 35.40
CA PRO A 135 22.28 -50.64 36.18
C PRO A 135 21.66 -49.25 36.41
N ASN A 136 22.40 -48.16 36.18
CA ASN A 136 22.00 -46.81 36.57
C ASN A 136 21.72 -45.83 35.41
N ASP A 137 21.55 -46.29 34.18
CA ASP A 137 21.09 -45.37 33.11
C ASP A 137 19.58 -45.11 33.25
N PRO A 138 19.14 -43.85 33.45
CA PRO A 138 17.72 -43.53 33.55
C PRO A 138 17.00 -43.87 32.23
N VAL A 139 15.83 -44.49 32.36
CA VAL A 139 14.96 -44.86 31.23
C VAL A 139 14.56 -43.59 30.45
N PRO A 140 14.59 -43.60 29.10
CA PRO A 140 14.11 -42.47 28.30
C PRO A 140 12.66 -42.14 28.67
N ILE A 141 12.45 -40.92 29.17
CA ILE A 141 11.15 -40.39 29.58
C ILE A 141 10.28 -40.22 28.32
N PRO A 142 8.98 -40.55 28.35
CA PRO A 142 8.09 -40.34 27.22
C PRO A 142 8.00 -38.84 26.87
N ASP A 143 8.49 -38.48 25.69
CA ASP A 143 8.39 -37.12 25.16
C ASP A 143 6.91 -36.74 25.01
N LYS A 144 6.49 -35.71 25.76
CA LYS A 144 5.19 -35.06 25.60
C LYS A 144 5.12 -34.49 24.19
N ARG A 145 4.50 -35.26 23.30
CA ARG A 145 3.92 -34.92 21.99
C ARG A 145 3.96 -33.41 21.72
N ARG A 146 5.03 -32.93 21.09
CA ARG A 146 5.09 -31.57 20.54
C ARG A 146 3.97 -31.46 19.52
N LYS A 147 2.99 -30.58 19.78
CA LYS A 147 1.94 -30.27 18.79
C LYS A 147 2.61 -29.67 17.54
N PRO A 148 2.16 -30.00 16.32
CA PRO A 148 2.65 -29.33 15.12
C PRO A 148 2.40 -27.83 15.26
N ALA A 149 3.39 -27.03 14.82
CA ALA A 149 3.30 -25.58 14.87
C ALA A 149 2.07 -25.10 14.09
N PRO A 150 1.29 -24.15 14.62
CA PRO A 150 0.14 -23.62 13.92
C PRO A 150 0.56 -22.92 12.63
N ASP A 151 -0.25 -23.14 11.61
CA ASP A 151 -0.07 -22.75 10.22
C ASP A 151 0.29 -21.25 10.05
N ILE A 152 1.35 -20.97 9.30
CA ILE A 152 1.88 -19.61 9.05
C ILE A 152 0.81 -18.72 8.36
N LEU A 153 -0.12 -19.33 7.62
CA LEU A 153 -1.21 -18.63 6.93
C LEU A 153 -2.27 -18.07 7.90
N TYR A 154 -2.50 -18.72 9.05
CA TYR A 154 -3.40 -18.21 10.08
C TYR A 154 -2.80 -16.99 10.82
N TYR A 155 -1.47 -16.89 10.81
CA TYR A 155 -0.71 -15.80 11.42
C TYR A 155 -0.87 -14.46 10.68
N PHE A 156 -0.97 -14.50 9.35
CA PHE A 156 -1.25 -13.30 8.57
C PHE A 156 -2.64 -12.75 8.91
N LEU A 157 -3.68 -13.59 8.87
CA LEU A 157 -5.06 -13.15 9.04
C LEU A 157 -5.36 -12.52 10.42
N LEU A 158 -4.74 -13.01 11.50
CA LEU A 158 -4.98 -12.49 12.86
C LEU A 158 -4.14 -11.26 13.22
N VAL A 159 -2.97 -11.05 12.61
CA VAL A 159 -2.18 -9.82 12.81
C VAL A 159 -2.85 -8.63 12.11
N TYR A 160 -3.64 -8.88 11.06
CA TYR A 160 -4.38 -7.86 10.31
C TYR A 160 -5.61 -7.25 11.01
N ILE A 161 -6.08 -7.80 12.14
CA ILE A 161 -7.37 -7.39 12.71
C ILE A 161 -7.28 -6.28 13.77
N ARG A 162 -6.09 -5.76 14.14
CA ARG A 162 -6.06 -4.63 15.10
C ARG A 162 -4.87 -3.68 15.10
N VAL A 163 -3.99 -3.74 14.11
CA VAL A 163 -2.82 -2.84 14.01
C VAL A 163 -2.86 -2.13 12.66
N ASP A 164 -3.58 -1.01 12.62
CA ASP A 164 -3.59 0.02 11.58
C ASP A 164 -3.85 -0.43 10.11
N PRO A 165 -4.69 0.29 9.34
CA PRO A 165 -5.09 -0.08 7.98
C PRO A 165 -3.98 0.07 6.91
N SER A 166 -2.71 0.20 7.31
CA SER A 166 -1.60 0.55 6.41
C SER A 166 -0.86 -0.64 5.79
N TYR A 167 -1.18 -1.88 6.16
CA TYR A 167 -0.51 -3.12 5.68
C TYR A 167 1.04 -3.09 5.80
N ALA A 168 1.60 -2.16 6.58
CA ALA A 168 3.03 -1.92 6.61
C ALA A 168 3.73 -2.97 7.50
N LEU A 169 4.54 -3.82 6.88
CA LEU A 169 5.38 -4.81 7.56
C LEU A 169 6.40 -4.12 8.48
N TYR A 170 6.41 -4.51 9.76
CA TYR A 170 7.44 -4.09 10.70
C TYR A 170 8.69 -4.95 10.54
N HIS A 171 9.87 -4.32 10.48
CA HIS A 171 11.15 -5.01 10.31
C HIS A 171 12.14 -4.70 11.45
N LYS A 172 13.21 -5.50 11.51
CA LYS A 172 14.31 -5.29 12.46
C LYS A 172 14.91 -3.88 12.31
N SER A 173 15.30 -3.30 13.42
CA SER A 173 15.89 -1.95 13.54
C SER A 173 14.92 -0.79 13.26
N GLN A 174 13.62 -1.04 13.17
CA GLN A 174 12.62 0.02 13.01
C GLN A 174 12.27 0.69 14.35
N ALA A 175 12.19 2.03 14.36
CA ALA A 175 11.75 2.81 15.51
C ALA A 175 10.21 2.83 15.62
N ILE A 176 9.71 2.53 16.81
CA ILE A 176 8.28 2.42 17.14
C ILE A 176 7.97 3.06 18.50
N TYR A 177 6.71 3.39 18.72
CA TYR A 177 6.18 3.72 20.05
C TYR A 177 5.36 2.56 20.58
N LEU A 178 5.57 2.21 21.84
CA LEU A 178 4.73 1.27 22.57
C LEU A 178 3.85 2.04 23.53
N GLU A 179 2.54 1.89 23.39
CA GLU A 179 1.56 2.41 24.32
C GLU A 179 1.09 1.27 25.23
N SER A 180 1.29 1.41 26.54
CA SER A 180 0.72 0.51 27.54
C SER A 180 -0.76 0.83 27.77
N LYS A 181 -1.50 -0.08 28.40
CA LYS A 181 -2.88 0.15 28.88
C LYS A 181 -3.03 1.41 29.75
N GLU A 182 -1.98 1.84 30.42
CA GLU A 182 -1.92 3.05 31.26
C GLU A 182 -1.53 4.31 30.47
N ASN A 183 -1.60 4.27 29.13
CA ASN A 183 -1.22 5.36 28.21
C ASN A 183 0.23 5.85 28.31
N THR A 184 1.12 5.10 28.98
CA THR A 184 2.55 5.40 28.98
C THR A 184 3.14 5.13 27.59
N LYS A 185 3.69 6.15 26.94
CA LYS A 185 4.34 6.05 25.63
C LYS A 185 5.82 5.77 25.80
N ILE A 186 6.26 4.58 25.38
CA ILE A 186 7.66 4.17 25.45
C ILE A 186 8.25 4.16 24.05
N SER A 187 9.35 4.88 23.88
CA SER A 187 10.15 4.89 22.65
C SER A 187 10.96 3.61 22.55
N CYS A 188 10.78 2.82 21.49
CA CYS A 188 11.47 1.55 21.30
C CYS A 188 11.97 1.34 19.86
N VAL A 189 12.97 0.49 19.70
CA VAL A 189 13.50 0.02 18.40
C VAL A 189 13.38 -1.51 18.35
N ILE A 190 12.83 -2.04 17.27
CA ILE A 190 12.66 -3.50 17.09
C ILE A 190 14.05 -4.15 16.96
N SER A 191 14.39 -5.06 17.86
CA SER A 191 15.67 -5.79 17.84
C SER A 191 15.57 -7.11 17.08
N SER A 192 14.47 -7.83 17.23
CA SER A 192 14.20 -9.09 16.53
C SER A 192 12.70 -9.35 16.49
N VAL A 193 12.23 -9.94 15.40
CA VAL A 193 10.83 -10.37 15.22
C VAL A 193 10.83 -11.89 15.18
N GLY A 194 10.30 -12.52 16.23
CA GLY A 194 10.06 -13.95 16.30
C GLY A 194 8.61 -14.27 15.90
N THR A 195 8.26 -15.55 15.90
CA THR A 195 6.91 -16.01 15.57
C THR A 195 5.91 -15.59 16.64
N ASN A 196 6.12 -15.99 17.90
CA ASN A 196 5.19 -15.71 19.01
C ASN A 196 5.62 -14.53 19.91
N GLU A 197 6.77 -13.92 19.64
CA GLU A 197 7.35 -12.87 20.47
C GLU A 197 8.15 -11.87 19.62
N ILE A 198 8.13 -10.61 20.05
CA ILE A 198 8.91 -9.52 19.47
C ILE A 198 9.85 -8.99 20.53
N TRP A 199 11.11 -8.81 20.16
CA TRP A 199 12.13 -8.19 20.99
C TRP A 199 12.27 -6.73 20.61
N VAL A 200 12.09 -5.84 21.58
CA VAL A 200 12.20 -4.40 21.42
C VAL A 200 13.24 -3.87 22.37
N ARG A 201 13.98 -2.86 21.95
CA ARG A 201 14.96 -2.14 22.78
C ARG A 201 14.41 -0.77 23.09
N LYS A 202 14.26 -0.42 24.35
CA LYS A 202 13.87 0.93 24.76
C LYS A 202 14.95 1.94 24.38
N THR A 203 14.55 3.10 23.87
CA THR A 203 15.46 4.20 23.55
C THR A 203 15.97 4.92 24.80
N SER A 204 15.21 4.89 25.90
CA SER A 204 15.52 5.63 27.14
C SER A 204 16.66 5.03 27.96
N ASP A 205 16.68 3.71 28.11
CA ASP A 205 17.59 2.98 29.01
C ASP A 205 18.35 1.86 28.27
N SER A 206 18.18 1.77 26.94
CA SER A 206 18.74 0.71 26.07
C SER A 206 18.36 -0.73 26.47
N THR A 207 17.43 -0.90 27.42
CA THR A 207 17.00 -2.20 27.92
C THR A 207 16.22 -2.96 26.86
N LYS A 208 16.43 -4.28 26.81
CA LYS A 208 15.65 -5.16 25.95
C LYS A 208 14.41 -5.63 26.69
N MET A 209 13.28 -5.50 26.03
CA MET A 209 11.98 -5.96 26.47
C MET A 209 11.45 -6.97 25.46
N ARG A 210 10.80 -8.01 25.96
CA ARG A 210 10.14 -9.01 25.15
C ARG A 210 8.63 -8.82 25.26
N ILE A 211 7.95 -8.79 24.11
CA ILE A 211 6.51 -8.65 24.01
C ILE A 211 5.96 -9.89 23.31
N TYR A 212 5.05 -10.59 23.96
CA TYR A 212 4.40 -11.75 23.37
C TYR A 212 3.21 -11.31 22.50
N LEU A 213 2.93 -12.07 21.44
CA LEU A 213 1.76 -11.83 20.59
C LEU A 213 0.46 -11.80 21.41
N GLY A 214 0.34 -12.67 22.42
CA GLY A 214 -0.83 -12.68 23.30
C GLY A 214 -1.03 -11.39 24.11
N GLN A 215 0.03 -10.61 24.36
CA GLN A 215 -0.08 -9.30 25.03
C GLN A 215 -0.56 -8.21 24.06
N LEU A 216 -0.16 -8.29 22.79
CA LEU A 216 -0.65 -7.41 21.73
C LEU A 216 -2.12 -7.69 21.41
N GLN A 217 -2.50 -8.96 21.29
CA GLN A 217 -3.89 -9.39 21.04
C GLN A 217 -4.85 -8.97 22.16
N ARG A 218 -4.40 -9.02 23.42
CA ARG A 218 -5.17 -8.57 24.58
C ARG A 218 -5.18 -7.05 24.76
N GLY A 219 -4.49 -6.30 23.90
CA GLY A 219 -4.38 -4.84 23.98
C GLY A 219 -3.61 -4.35 25.21
N ALA A 220 -2.77 -5.20 25.82
CA ALA A 220 -1.90 -4.77 26.91
C ALA A 220 -0.82 -3.80 26.42
N PHE A 221 -0.40 -3.99 25.17
CA PHE A 221 0.51 -3.10 24.45
C PHE A 221 -0.03 -2.82 23.05
N VAL A 222 0.09 -1.58 22.59
CA VAL A 222 -0.23 -1.15 21.22
C VAL A 222 1.05 -0.60 20.58
N ILE A 223 1.37 -1.07 19.38
CA ILE A 223 2.52 -0.60 18.61
C ILE A 223 2.06 0.51 17.67
N ARG A 224 2.72 1.67 17.70
CA ARG A 224 2.51 2.77 16.78
C ARG A 224 3.78 3.11 16.01
N ARG A 225 3.63 3.50 14.74
CA ARG A 225 4.75 3.91 13.90
C ARG A 225 5.27 5.27 14.35
N ARG A 226 6.59 5.38 14.55
CA ARG A 226 7.27 6.68 14.58
C ARG A 226 7.46 7.07 13.12
N SER A 227 6.61 7.96 12.60
CA SER A 227 6.82 8.51 11.26
C SER A 227 8.23 9.10 11.20
N ALA A 228 9.00 8.68 10.20
CA ALA A 228 10.22 9.40 9.83
C ALA A 228 9.74 10.72 9.22
N ALA A 229 10.09 11.83 9.87
CA ALA A 229 10.09 13.13 9.22
C ALA A 229 11.27 13.18 8.25
#